data_AF-A0A7C5IRZ7-F1
#
_entry.id   AF-A0A7C5IRZ7-F1
#
_cell.length_a   1.000
_cell.length_b   1.000
_cell.length_c   1.000
_cell.angle_alpha   90.00
_cell.angle_beta   90.00
_cell.angle_gamma   90.00
#
_symmetry.space_group_name_H-M   'P 1'
#
loop_
_entity.id
_entity.type
_entity.pdbx_description
1 polymer ?
#
loop_
_entity_poly.entity_id
_entity_poly.type
_entity_poly.pdbx_seq_one_letter_code
_entity_poly.pdbx_strand_id
1 'polypeptide(L)'
;MKNYLFIFLTMLLLSTCGKNTVCRDTNCEDYHSQIEAQAAFDADPECRADLDHDKDGKACEQFSNYYNNYNNGGGGGSGCPTTANCGCSGHNKSQCQADPCCRWVVGSGCKCA
;
A
#
# COMPACT_ATOMS: atom_id res chain seq x y z
N MET A 1 -32.05 47.79 -29.78
CA MET A 1 -32.17 46.62 -28.88
C MET A 1 -31.83 45.37 -29.69
N LYS A 2 -30.54 45.00 -29.73
CA LYS A 2 -30.03 43.82 -30.45
C LYS A 2 -29.37 42.94 -29.40
N ASN A 3 -30.19 42.14 -28.71
CA ASN A 3 -29.80 41.26 -27.61
C ASN A 3 -29.10 39.98 -28.12
N TYR A 4 -28.09 40.12 -28.98
CA TYR A 4 -27.28 39.00 -29.45
C TYR A 4 -25.96 38.86 -28.69
N LEU A 5 -25.67 39.79 -27.77
CA LEU A 5 -24.44 39.77 -26.96
C LEU A 5 -24.49 38.75 -25.80
N PHE A 6 -25.67 38.18 -25.49
CA PHE A 6 -25.84 37.23 -24.39
C PHE A 6 -25.92 35.75 -24.81
N ILE A 7 -25.93 35.45 -26.12
CA ILE A 7 -26.13 34.07 -26.59
C ILE A 7 -24.80 33.34 -26.86
N PHE A 8 -23.66 34.03 -26.85
CA PHE A 8 -22.34 33.39 -27.00
C PHE A 8 -21.64 33.05 -25.67
N LEU A 9 -22.24 33.35 -24.52
CA LEU A 9 -21.68 33.04 -23.18
C LEU A 9 -22.37 31.86 -22.48
N THR A 10 -22.93 30.92 -23.24
CA THR A 10 -23.62 29.73 -22.69
C THR A 10 -23.20 28.42 -23.33
N MET A 11 -22.20 28.42 -24.22
CA MET A 11 -21.69 27.21 -24.86
C MET A 11 -20.44 26.65 -24.16
N LEU A 12 -20.46 26.58 -22.83
CA LEU A 12 -19.36 26.03 -22.02
C LEU A 12 -19.81 24.98 -20.97
N LEU A 13 -20.96 24.32 -21.14
CA LEU A 13 -21.52 23.44 -20.11
C LEU A 13 -22.23 22.19 -20.63
N LEU A 14 -21.66 21.47 -21.61
CA LEU A 14 -22.05 20.08 -21.87
C LEU A 14 -20.83 19.18 -22.12
N SER A 15 -19.91 19.14 -21.15
CA SER A 15 -19.07 17.95 -20.93
C SER A 15 -19.71 17.08 -19.85
N THR A 16 -20.95 16.63 -20.07
CA THR A 16 -21.48 15.49 -19.32
C THR A 16 -21.00 14.22 -20.01
N CYS A 17 -19.72 13.91 -19.85
CA CYS A 17 -19.26 12.54 -20.09
C CYS A 17 -19.83 11.71 -18.94
N GLY A 18 -21.06 11.21 -19.13
CA GLY A 18 -21.61 10.14 -18.33
C GLY A 18 -20.79 8.89 -18.62
N LYS A 19 -19.63 8.78 -17.97
CA LYS A 19 -18.86 7.56 -17.87
C LYS A 19 -19.70 6.57 -17.07
N ASN A 20 -20.49 5.75 -17.75
CA ASN A 20 -20.89 4.44 -17.22
C ASN A 20 -19.63 3.54 -17.18
N THR A 21 -18.58 3.99 -16.52
CA THR A 21 -17.40 3.18 -16.30
C THR A 21 -17.73 2.31 -15.10
N VAL A 22 -17.88 1.02 -15.36
CA VAL A 22 -17.84 0.02 -14.29
C VAL A 22 -16.42 0.07 -13.74
N CYS A 23 -16.21 0.87 -12.71
CA CYS A 23 -14.93 0.94 -12.03
C CYS A 23 -14.63 -0.44 -11.44
N ARG A 24 -13.39 -0.91 -11.63
CA ARG A 24 -12.96 -2.17 -11.04
C ARG A 24 -12.77 -1.95 -9.55
N ASP A 25 -13.62 -2.60 -8.76
CA ASP A 25 -13.45 -2.65 -7.30
C ASP A 25 -12.16 -3.42 -7.00
N THR A 26 -11.18 -2.71 -6.50
CA THR A 26 -9.95 -3.29 -5.97
C THR A 26 -9.58 -2.53 -4.72
N ASN A 27 -8.52 -2.96 -4.08
CA ASN A 27 -7.89 -2.23 -3.01
C ASN A 27 -6.37 -2.40 -3.13
N CYS A 28 -5.65 -1.85 -2.15
CA CYS A 28 -4.19 -1.99 -2.11
C CYS A 28 -3.73 -3.45 -1.96
N GLU A 29 -4.55 -4.36 -1.43
CA GLU A 29 -4.19 -5.79 -1.30
C GLU A 29 -4.19 -6.52 -2.64
N ASP A 30 -4.81 -5.95 -3.68
CA ASP A 30 -4.81 -6.48 -5.04
C ASP A 30 -3.54 -6.13 -5.84
N TYR A 31 -2.61 -5.37 -5.25
CA TYR A 31 -1.36 -4.93 -5.89
C TYR A 31 -0.13 -5.44 -5.14
N HIS A 32 0.97 -5.66 -5.86
CA HIS A 32 2.21 -6.15 -5.24
C HIS A 32 3.09 -5.04 -4.68
N SER A 33 2.87 -3.79 -5.11
CA SER A 33 3.68 -2.65 -4.69
C SER A 33 2.96 -1.32 -4.85
N GLN A 34 3.47 -0.30 -4.15
CA GLN A 34 3.02 1.09 -4.30
C GLN A 34 3.14 1.57 -5.75
N ILE A 35 4.23 1.23 -6.43
CA ILE A 35 4.50 1.66 -7.81
C ILE A 35 3.44 1.09 -8.76
N GLU A 36 3.04 -0.16 -8.58
CA GLU A 36 2.00 -0.80 -9.40
C GLU A 36 0.62 -0.18 -9.15
N ALA A 37 0.26 0.03 -7.88
CA ALA A 37 -0.97 0.71 -7.50
C ALA A 37 -1.01 2.15 -8.02
N GLN A 38 0.11 2.87 -7.95
CA GLN A 38 0.25 4.22 -8.50
C GLN A 38 0.04 4.23 -10.01
N ALA A 39 0.66 3.30 -10.74
CA ALA A 39 0.47 3.19 -12.18
C ALA A 39 -1.01 2.93 -12.55
N ALA A 40 -1.72 2.13 -11.75
CA ALA A 40 -3.15 1.93 -11.93
C ALA A 40 -3.96 3.21 -11.65
N PHE A 41 -3.66 3.91 -10.55
CA PHE A 41 -4.30 5.19 -10.21
C PHE A 41 -4.07 6.27 -11.28
N ASP A 42 -2.83 6.43 -11.73
CA ASP A 42 -2.46 7.42 -12.75
C ASP A 42 -3.15 7.15 -14.10
N ALA A 43 -3.41 5.87 -14.41
CA ALA A 43 -4.10 5.49 -15.63
C ALA A 43 -5.61 5.81 -15.61
N ASP A 44 -6.26 5.77 -14.44
CA ASP A 44 -7.68 6.07 -14.29
C ASP A 44 -8.04 6.63 -12.90
N PRO A 45 -7.72 7.91 -12.60
CA PRO A 45 -7.90 8.45 -11.25
C PRO A 45 -9.35 8.48 -10.78
N GLU A 46 -10.31 8.54 -11.69
CA GLU A 46 -11.75 8.56 -11.35
C GLU A 46 -12.24 7.19 -10.88
N CYS A 47 -11.80 6.10 -11.53
CA CYS A 47 -12.19 4.75 -11.15
C CYS A 47 -11.27 4.05 -10.17
N ARG A 48 -10.13 4.67 -9.85
CA ARG A 48 -9.08 4.09 -8.99
C ARG A 48 -8.89 4.90 -7.71
N ALA A 49 -9.79 5.83 -7.42
CA ALA A 49 -9.78 6.66 -6.21
C ALA A 49 -9.86 5.85 -4.90
N ASP A 50 -10.26 4.57 -4.97
CA ASP A 50 -10.15 3.58 -3.89
C ASP A 50 -8.69 3.35 -3.42
N LEU A 51 -7.71 3.55 -4.31
CA LEU A 51 -6.31 3.34 -3.99
C LEU A 51 -5.66 4.51 -3.24
N ASP A 52 -6.22 5.72 -3.31
CA ASP A 52 -5.70 6.95 -2.68
C ASP A 52 -6.74 7.47 -1.67
N HIS A 53 -6.71 6.90 -0.47
CA HIS A 53 -7.76 7.10 0.54
C HIS A 53 -7.75 8.52 1.13
N ASP A 54 -6.58 9.12 1.29
CA ASP A 54 -6.38 10.47 1.82
C ASP A 54 -6.33 11.55 0.73
N LYS A 55 -6.32 11.15 -0.54
CA LYS A 55 -6.46 12.01 -1.72
C LYS A 55 -5.32 13.00 -1.88
N ASP A 56 -4.11 12.57 -1.53
CA ASP A 56 -2.89 13.37 -1.66
C ASP A 56 -2.26 13.25 -3.06
N GLY A 57 -2.83 12.39 -3.91
CA GLY A 57 -2.34 12.08 -5.25
C GLY A 57 -1.44 10.85 -5.30
N LYS A 58 -1.26 10.14 -4.19
CA LYS A 58 -0.43 8.94 -4.14
C LYS A 58 -1.22 7.73 -3.67
N ALA A 59 -1.30 6.74 -4.54
CA ALA A 59 -1.97 5.50 -4.25
C ALA A 59 -1.17 4.63 -3.28
N CYS A 60 -1.88 4.02 -2.33
CA CYS A 60 -1.39 2.96 -1.46
C CYS A 60 -0.04 3.29 -0.79
N GLU A 61 0.17 4.52 -0.33
CA GLU A 61 1.37 4.91 0.43
C GLU A 61 1.60 4.02 1.66
N GLN A 62 0.53 3.38 2.12
CA GLN A 62 0.55 2.35 3.14
C GLN A 62 1.34 1.09 2.76
N PHE A 63 1.77 0.83 1.54
CA PHE A 63 2.80 -0.19 1.30
C PHE A 63 4.12 0.16 1.99
N SER A 64 4.46 1.45 2.04
CA SER A 64 5.58 1.95 2.84
C SER A 64 5.29 1.80 4.33
N ASN A 65 4.04 2.00 4.77
CA ASN A 65 3.64 1.72 6.16
C ASN A 65 3.40 0.25 6.47
N TYR A 66 3.15 -0.62 5.51
CA TYR A 66 3.15 -2.06 5.69
C TYR A 66 4.58 -2.49 6.00
N TYR A 67 5.55 -1.90 5.30
CA TYR A 67 6.97 -1.99 5.63
C TYR A 67 7.35 -1.29 6.96
N ASN A 68 6.78 -0.12 7.28
CA ASN A 68 7.15 0.67 8.48
C ASN A 68 6.36 0.31 9.75
N ASN A 69 5.21 -0.36 9.62
CA ASN A 69 4.52 -1.07 10.70
C ASN A 69 5.24 -2.39 11.01
N TYR A 70 6.21 -2.81 10.18
CA TYR A 70 7.29 -3.68 10.65
C TYR A 70 8.24 -2.99 11.64
N ASN A 71 8.35 -1.67 11.66
CA ASN A 71 9.45 -0.98 12.35
C ASN A 71 9.04 -0.18 13.59
N ASN A 72 7.75 -0.16 13.97
CA ASN A 72 7.25 0.52 15.18
C ASN A 72 6.10 -0.27 15.88
N GLY A 73 6.27 -1.52 16.32
CA GLY A 73 7.51 -2.24 16.58
C GLY A 73 7.53 -3.63 15.96
N GLY A 74 8.63 -3.91 15.24
CA GLY A 74 9.05 -5.25 14.81
C GLY A 74 7.96 -6.15 14.22
N GLY A 75 7.06 -5.71 13.33
CA GLY A 75 5.93 -6.58 12.92
C GLY A 75 5.02 -6.27 11.70
N GLY A 76 5.41 -6.37 10.43
CA GLY A 76 4.53 -6.34 9.23
C GLY A 76 5.08 -6.88 7.88
N GLY A 77 5.03 -8.21 7.64
CA GLY A 77 5.53 -8.91 6.43
C GLY A 77 6.97 -9.52 6.45
N SER A 78 7.15 -10.76 6.93
CA SER A 78 8.42 -11.57 7.04
C SER A 78 9.34 -11.35 8.25
N GLY A 79 9.05 -12.01 9.37
CA GLY A 79 8.61 -11.23 10.50
C GLY A 79 9.55 -10.67 11.56
N CYS A 80 10.84 -10.51 11.26
CA CYS A 80 11.83 -10.68 12.32
C CYS A 80 12.34 -9.35 12.88
N PRO A 81 12.23 -9.09 14.19
CA PRO A 81 12.83 -7.91 14.80
C PRO A 81 14.32 -7.87 14.49
N THR A 82 14.92 -6.67 14.52
CA THR A 82 16.37 -6.51 14.29
C THR A 82 17.15 -7.50 15.15
N THR A 83 18.24 -8.04 14.60
CA THR A 83 18.99 -9.24 15.03
C THR A 83 19.47 -9.25 16.49
N ALA A 84 19.25 -8.18 17.26
CA ALA A 84 19.50 -8.10 18.69
C ALA A 84 18.25 -8.37 19.57
N ASN A 85 17.04 -8.09 19.07
CA ASN A 85 15.78 -8.12 19.83
C ASN A 85 14.73 -9.10 19.27
N CYS A 86 15.13 -10.05 18.43
CA CYS A 86 14.21 -11.00 17.80
C CYS A 86 13.62 -12.08 18.74
N GLY A 87 13.95 -12.06 20.04
CA GLY A 87 13.41 -12.99 21.04
C GLY A 87 14.04 -14.38 21.09
N CYS A 88 14.98 -14.74 20.21
CA CYS A 88 15.56 -16.10 20.15
C CYS A 88 16.44 -16.51 21.35
N SER A 89 16.89 -15.55 22.18
CA SER A 89 17.77 -15.82 23.31
C SER A 89 17.05 -16.64 24.39
N GLY A 90 17.51 -17.88 24.64
CA GLY A 90 16.93 -18.78 25.64
C GLY A 90 16.11 -19.94 25.07
N HIS A 91 15.85 -19.94 23.76
CA HIS A 91 15.19 -21.06 23.09
C HIS A 91 16.12 -22.28 23.03
N ASN A 92 15.58 -23.46 23.35
CA ASN A 92 16.25 -24.72 23.03
C ASN A 92 16.19 -25.01 21.52
N LYS A 93 16.93 -26.02 21.04
CA LYS A 93 17.04 -26.32 19.60
C LYS A 93 15.67 -26.48 18.91
N SER A 94 14.73 -27.16 19.56
CA SER A 94 13.39 -27.37 19.00
C SER A 94 12.61 -26.06 18.87
N GLN A 95 12.56 -25.29 19.95
CA GLN A 95 11.88 -23.98 19.96
C GLN A 95 12.51 -22.98 18.99
N CYS A 96 13.83 -23.07 18.79
CA CYS A 96 14.57 -22.23 17.86
C CYS A 96 14.25 -22.53 16.40
N GLN A 97 14.07 -23.81 16.06
CA GLN A 97 13.78 -24.25 14.69
C GLN A 97 12.30 -24.08 14.33
N ALA A 98 11.43 -23.91 15.33
CA ALA A 98 10.01 -23.65 15.15
C ALA A 98 9.70 -22.17 14.83
N ASP A 99 10.62 -21.26 15.15
CA ASP A 99 10.45 -19.83 14.93
C ASP A 99 11.16 -19.41 13.63
N PRO A 100 10.43 -18.83 12.65
CA PRO A 100 11.01 -18.41 11.37
C PRO A 100 12.05 -17.29 11.49
N CYS A 101 12.11 -16.62 12.65
CA CYS A 101 13.06 -15.54 12.95
C CYS A 101 14.31 -16.00 13.68
N CYS A 102 14.41 -17.30 13.94
CA CYS A 102 15.49 -17.90 14.69
C CYS A 102 16.27 -18.92 13.86
N ARG A 103 17.58 -18.97 14.11
CA ARG A 103 18.50 -19.94 13.54
C ARG A 103 19.36 -20.58 14.63
N TRP A 104 19.40 -21.91 14.63
CA TRP A 104 20.27 -22.65 15.53
C TRP A 104 21.72 -22.67 15.00
N VAL A 105 22.66 -22.22 15.83
CA VAL A 105 24.10 -22.26 15.55
C VAL A 105 24.75 -23.24 16.52
N VAL A 106 25.39 -24.28 15.98
CA VAL A 106 26.08 -25.30 16.80
C VAL A 106 27.18 -24.64 17.62
N GLY A 107 27.16 -24.83 18.94
CA GLY A 107 28.11 -24.23 19.87
C GLY A 107 27.75 -22.81 20.35
N SER A 108 26.83 -22.10 19.67
CA SER A 108 26.43 -20.73 20.04
C SER A 108 24.96 -20.60 20.45
N GLY A 109 24.14 -21.65 20.25
CA GLY A 109 22.73 -21.69 20.61
C GLY A 109 21.83 -21.02 19.57
N CYS A 110 20.63 -20.62 19.99
CA CYS A 110 19.66 -19.96 19.13
C CYS A 110 20.00 -18.48 18.92
N LYS A 111 20.01 -18.04 17.66
CA LYS A 111 20.30 -16.66 17.25
C LYS A 111 19.22 -16.16 16.31
N CYS A 112 19.13 -14.85 16.15
CA CYS A 112 18.27 -14.27 15.11
C CYS A 112 18.79 -14.66 13.73
N ALA A 113 17.88 -15.00 12.83
CA ALA A 113 18.16 -15.42 11.45
C ALA A 113 18.35 -14.24 10.50
#